data_AF-A0A850KBH8-F1
#
_entry.id   AF-A0A850KBH8-F1
#
_cell.length_a   1.000
_cell.length_b   1.000
_cell.length_c   1.000
_cell.angle_alpha   90.00
_cell.angle_beta   90.00
_cell.angle_gamma   90.00
#
_symmetry.space_group_name_H-M   'P 1'
#
loop_
_entity.id
_entity.type
_entity.pdbx_description
1 polymer ?
#
loop_
_entity_poly.entity_id
_entity_poly.type
_entity_poly.pdbx_seq_one_letter_code
_entity_poly.pdbx_strand_id
1 'polypeptide(L)'
;MTQLLPIFIAVFLAELGDKTQLATVLFASDKDHSPVLVFIAAAGALVASTAVAVVLGQAAGKYLDIIPLKLIAGIGFIAIGGWSVFEHFKG
;
A
#
# COMPACT_ATOMS: atom_id res chain seq x y z
N MET A 1 7.28 -16.27 14.52
CA MET A 1 8.15 -16.53 13.35
C MET A 1 7.38 -17.11 12.17
N THR A 2 6.41 -18.02 12.35
CA THR A 2 5.60 -18.63 11.26
C THR A 2 4.68 -17.68 10.49
N GLN A 3 4.37 -16.49 11.01
CA GLN A 3 3.48 -15.52 10.36
C GLN A 3 4.19 -14.59 9.35
N LEU A 4 5.52 -14.52 9.37
CA LEU A 4 6.28 -13.59 8.52
C LEU A 4 6.10 -13.88 7.04
N LEU A 5 6.12 -15.16 6.66
CA LEU A 5 5.98 -15.57 5.26
C LEU A 5 4.59 -15.22 4.68
N PRO A 6 3.46 -15.57 5.33
CA PRO A 6 2.14 -15.15 4.84
C PRO A 6 1.98 -13.63 4.76
N ILE A 7 2.46 -12.89 5.77
CA ILE A 7 2.39 -11.42 5.76
C ILE A 7 3.22 -10.85 4.62
N PHE A 8 4.45 -11.33 4.42
CA PHE A 8 5.31 -10.90 3.33
C PHE A 8 4.65 -11.16 1.98
N ILE A 9 4.13 -12.37 1.75
CA ILE A 9 3.47 -12.72 0.48
C ILE A 9 2.24 -11.86 0.25
N ALA A 10 1.40 -11.65 1.28
CA ALA A 10 0.20 -10.83 1.16
C ALA A 10 0.52 -9.38 0.83
N VAL A 11 1.48 -8.76 1.53
CA VAL A 11 1.90 -7.38 1.27
C VAL A 11 2.60 -7.27 -0.09
N PHE A 12 3.48 -8.22 -0.41
CA PHE A 12 4.18 -8.24 -1.70
C PHE A 12 3.18 -8.29 -2.86
N LEU A 13 2.22 -9.22 -2.84
CA LEU A 13 1.19 -9.32 -3.87
C LEU A 13 0.28 -8.08 -3.91
N ALA A 14 -0.03 -7.48 -2.76
CA ALA A 14 -0.85 -6.28 -2.69
C ALA A 14 -0.15 -5.04 -3.30
N GLU A 15 1.17 -4.96 -3.18
CA GLU A 15 1.97 -3.83 -3.69
C GLU A 15 2.43 -4.04 -5.14
N LEU A 16 2.38 -5.28 -5.67
CA LEU A 16 2.81 -5.57 -7.04
C LEU A 16 1.98 -4.82 -8.08
N GLY A 17 2.67 -4.03 -8.91
CA GLY A 17 2.05 -3.31 -10.02
C GLY A 17 1.38 -1.99 -9.61
N ASP A 18 1.61 -1.52 -8.39
CA ASP A 18 1.15 -0.19 -7.99
C ASP A 18 1.84 0.93 -8.79
N LYS A 19 1.18 2.09 -8.90
CA LYS A 19 1.65 3.29 -9.56
C LYS A 19 3.02 3.73 -9.04
N THR A 20 3.31 3.53 -7.75
CA THR A 20 4.62 3.84 -7.16
C THR A 20 5.75 2.96 -7.73
N GLN A 21 5.49 1.68 -7.99
CA GLN A 21 6.47 0.77 -8.61
C GLN A 21 6.73 1.16 -10.06
N LEU A 22 5.68 1.48 -10.82
CA LEU A 22 5.83 1.97 -12.20
C LEU A 22 6.63 3.28 -12.25
N ALA A 23 6.35 4.23 -11.36
CA ALA A 23 7.13 5.46 -11.24
C ALA A 23 8.60 5.17 -10.91
N THR A 24 8.85 4.23 -10.00
CA THR A 24 10.22 3.82 -9.64
C THR A 24 10.97 3.22 -10.83
N VAL A 25 10.32 2.36 -11.63
CA VAL A 25 10.91 1.81 -12.86
C VAL A 25 11.20 2.90 -13.88
N LEU A 26 10.30 3.89 -14.04
CA LEU A 26 10.52 5.02 -14.93
C LEU A 26 11.74 5.85 -14.49
N PHE A 27 11.85 6.19 -13.21
CA PHE A 27 13.01 6.92 -12.68
C PHE A 27 14.31 6.11 -12.80
N ALA A 28 14.27 4.79 -12.61
CA ALA A 28 15.45 3.94 -12.75
C ALA A 28 15.87 3.72 -14.21
N SER A 29 14.95 3.90 -15.16
CA SER A 29 15.21 3.79 -16.60
C SER A 29 15.68 5.10 -17.23
N ASP A 30 15.53 6.21 -16.50
CA ASP A 30 16.05 7.51 -16.89
C ASP A 30 17.59 7.54 -16.80
N LYS A 31 18.25 8.09 -17.84
CA LYS A 31 19.71 8.15 -17.90
C LYS A 31 20.32 9.17 -16.93
N ASP A 32 19.52 10.13 -16.48
CA ASP A 32 19.98 11.21 -15.59
C ASP A 32 20.07 10.76 -14.12
N HIS A 33 19.53 9.58 -13.78
CA HIS A 33 19.47 9.07 -12.43
C HIS A 33 20.21 7.74 -12.28
N SER A 34 20.99 7.58 -11.20
CA SER A 34 21.62 6.29 -10.88
C SER A 34 20.55 5.28 -10.43
N PRO A 35 20.45 4.08 -11.04
CA PRO A 35 19.48 3.07 -10.63
C PRO A 35 19.62 2.66 -9.15
N VAL A 36 20.85 2.70 -8.62
CA VAL A 36 21.12 2.40 -7.20
C VAL A 36 20.56 3.49 -6.28
N LEU A 37 20.67 4.75 -6.69
CA LEU A 37 20.12 5.87 -5.92
C LEU A 37 18.59 5.82 -5.90
N VAL A 38 17.97 5.52 -7.05
CA VAL A 38 16.52 5.32 -7.15
C VAL A 38 16.06 4.17 -6.26
N PHE A 39 16.80 3.05 -6.25
CA PHE A 39 16.51 1.91 -5.38
C PHE A 39 16.55 2.30 -3.89
N ILE A 40 17.63 2.95 -3.43
CA ILE A 40 17.78 3.35 -2.03
C ILE A 40 16.68 4.36 -1.64
N ALA A 41 16.36 5.32 -2.51
CA ALA A 41 15.33 6.30 -2.27
C ALA A 41 13.94 5.66 -2.16
N ALA A 42 13.57 4.79 -3.10
CA ALA A 42 12.28 4.11 -3.11
C ALA A 42 12.14 3.13 -1.94
N ALA A 43 13.16 2.32 -1.67
CA ALA A 43 13.19 1.41 -0.53
C ALA A 43 13.13 2.16 0.80
N GLY A 44 13.89 3.26 0.93
CA GLY A 44 13.86 4.13 2.11
C GLY A 44 12.49 4.77 2.33
N ALA A 45 11.86 5.25 1.26
CA ALA A 45 10.51 5.80 1.32
C ALA A 45 9.48 4.75 1.78
N LEU A 46 9.55 3.51 1.25
CA LEU A 46 8.68 2.41 1.64
C LEU A 46 8.87 2.02 3.11
N VAL A 47 10.11 1.92 3.59
CA VAL A 47 10.40 1.62 5.00
C VAL A 47 9.89 2.75 5.89
N ALA A 48 10.13 4.00 5.52
CA ALA A 48 9.70 5.17 6.30
C ALA A 48 8.17 5.27 6.38
N SER A 49 7.47 5.13 5.25
CA SER A 49 6.01 5.18 5.21
C SER A 49 5.39 4.04 6.03
N THR A 50 5.94 2.83 5.91
CA THR A 50 5.53 1.66 6.70
C THR A 50 5.76 1.89 8.19
N ALA A 51 6.92 2.43 8.58
CA ALA A 51 7.22 2.74 9.97
C ALA A 51 6.22 3.74 10.56
N VAL A 52 5.90 4.81 9.83
CA VAL A 52 4.87 5.78 10.23
C VAL A 52 3.51 5.09 10.38
N ALA A 53 3.10 4.28 9.38
CA ALA A 53 1.83 3.56 9.43
C ALA A 53 1.74 2.60 10.63
N VAL A 54 2.81 1.87 10.95
CA VAL A 54 2.86 0.97 12.10
C VAL A 54 2.80 1.74 13.41
N VAL A 55 3.55 2.84 13.56
CA VAL A 55 3.52 3.67 14.78
C VAL A 55 2.12 4.25 15.01
N LEU A 56 1.52 4.82 13.98
CA LEU A 56 0.16 5.37 14.06
C LEU A 56 -0.88 4.28 14.32
N GLY A 57 -0.77 3.12 13.66
CA GLY A 57 -1.66 1.99 13.87
C GLY A 57 -1.58 1.44 15.29
N GLN A 58 -0.37 1.35 15.86
CA GLN A 58 -0.19 0.96 17.26
C GLN A 58 -0.76 2.00 18.23
N ALA A 59 -0.53 3.29 17.98
CA ALA A 59 -1.08 4.37 18.81
C ALA A 59 -2.61 4.40 18.76
N ALA A 60 -3.20 4.19 17.58
CA ALA A 60 -4.63 4.14 17.36
C ALA A 60 -5.28 2.85 17.88
N GLY A 61 -4.51 1.76 18.04
CA GLY A 61 -5.01 0.44 18.44
C GLY A 61 -5.96 0.46 19.64
N LYS A 62 -5.67 1.30 20.66
CA LYS A 62 -6.51 1.46 21.85
C LYS A 62 -7.93 1.99 21.56
N TYR A 63 -8.08 2.76 20.49
CA TYR A 63 -9.37 3.29 20.04
C TYR A 63 -10.04 2.37 19.00
N LEU A 64 -9.23 1.61 18.26
CA LEU A 64 -9.70 0.71 17.20
C LEU A 64 -10.40 -0.53 17.74
N ASP A 65 -10.11 -0.98 18.96
CA ASP A 65 -10.76 -2.16 19.57
C ASP A 65 -12.29 -2.02 19.73
N ILE A 66 -12.79 -0.79 19.82
CA ILE A 66 -14.21 -0.49 20.00
C ILE A 66 -14.94 -0.42 18.65
N ILE A 67 -14.19 -0.31 17.54
CA ILE A 67 -14.71 -0.05 16.21
C ILE A 67 -14.70 -1.35 15.39
N PRO A 68 -15.80 -1.74 14.72
CA PRO A 68 -15.82 -2.92 13.85
C PRO A 68 -15.08 -2.66 12.53
N LEU A 69 -13.75 -2.52 12.60
CA LEU A 69 -12.89 -2.07 11.52
C LEU A 69 -13.03 -2.93 10.25
N LYS A 70 -13.17 -4.24 10.41
CA LYS A 70 -13.40 -5.18 9.30
C LYS A 70 -14.71 -4.92 8.57
N LEU A 71 -15.78 -4.60 9.30
CA LEU A 71 -17.09 -4.32 8.72
C LEU A 71 -17.05 -3.00 7.95
N ILE A 72 -16.47 -1.96 8.55
CA ILE A 72 -16.34 -0.63 7.92
C ILE A 72 -15.48 -0.72 6.66
N ALA A 73 -14.33 -1.39 6.73
CA ALA A 73 -13.46 -1.59 5.57
C ALA A 73 -14.17 -2.39 4.47
N GLY A 74 -14.87 -3.47 4.81
CA GLY A 74 -15.63 -4.27 3.85
C GLY A 74 -16.72 -3.47 3.14
N ILE A 75 -17.51 -2.69 3.88
CA ILE A 75 -18.53 -1.79 3.30
C ILE A 75 -17.87 -0.76 2.38
N GLY A 76 -16.75 -0.17 2.80
CA GLY A 76 -15.99 0.78 1.99
C GLY A 76 -15.51 0.18 0.66
N PHE A 77 -14.94 -1.03 0.70
CA PHE A 77 -14.53 -1.74 -0.52
C PHE A 77 -15.69 -2.03 -1.47
N ILE A 78 -16.84 -2.46 -0.95
CA ILE A 78 -18.04 -2.70 -1.76
C ILE A 78 -18.54 -1.38 -2.37
N ALA A 79 -18.57 -0.29 -1.60
CA ALA A 79 -19.01 1.01 -2.08
C ALA A 79 -18.09 1.56 -3.19
N ILE A 80 -16.77 1.51 -3.00
CA ILE A 80 -15.78 1.94 -4.00
C ILE A 80 -15.85 1.04 -5.24
N GLY A 81 -15.94 -0.27 -5.06
CA GLY A 81 -16.08 -1.20 -6.17
C GLY A 81 -17.35 -0.96 -6.98
N GLY A 82 -18.48 -0.78 -6.31
CA GLY A 82 -19.76 -0.46 -6.95
C GLY A 82 -19.73 0.89 -7.68
N TRP A 83 -19.13 1.91 -7.07
CA TRP A 83 -18.90 3.21 -7.74
C TRP A 83 -18.07 3.03 -9.01
N SER A 84 -16.92 2.34 -8.92
CA SER A 84 -16.01 2.15 -10.04
C SER A 84 -16.68 1.43 -11.22
N VAL A 85 -17.57 0.48 -10.93
CA VAL A 85 -18.38 -0.21 -11.95
C VAL A 85 -19.41 0.73 -12.55
N PHE A 86 -20.13 1.49 -11.72
CA PHE A 86 -21.12 2.46 -12.19
C PHE A 86 -20.51 3.53 -13.10
N GLU A 87 -19.31 4.01 -12.77
CA GLU A 87 -18.57 4.99 -13.57
C GLU A 87 -18.22 4.46 -14.97
N HIS A 88 -17.89 3.16 -15.09
CA HIS A 88 -17.65 2.51 -16.38
C HIS A 88 -18.87 2.53 -17.30
N PHE A 89 -20.09 2.42 -16.76
CA PHE A 89 -21.33 2.45 -17.56
C PHE A 89 -21.87 3.87 -17.82
N LYS A 90 -21.31 4.88 -17.15
CA LYS A 90 -21.73 6.27 -17.26
C LYS A 90 -20.87 7.08 -18.26
N GLY A 91 -19.70 6.56 -18.62
CA GLY A 91 -18.87 7.02 -19.75
C GLY A 91 -19.21 6.28 -21.03
#